data_AF-A0A6L9KTK3-F1
#
_entry.id   AF-A0A6L9KTK3-F1
#
_cell.length_a   1.000
_cell.length_b   1.000
_cell.length_c   1.000
_cell.angle_alpha   90.00
_cell.angle_beta   90.00
_cell.angle_gamma   90.00
#
_symmetry.space_group_name_H-M   'P 1'
#
loop_
_entity.id
_entity.type
_entity.pdbx_description
1 polymer ?
#
loop_
_entity_poly.entity_id
_entity_poly.type
_entity_poly.pdbx_seq_one_letter_code
_entity_poly.pdbx_strand_id
1 'polypeptide(L)'
;MISFASWSVLTVDFLIVLHLSLAGVALAALLHLVNARWRFDIRYISVAFFSLYPLAFILLLILLFGGSMTFPWVGSFEKLPRWNNLPFLAVREILGLALVGLLYGAFIKLQRISDESAENMSRFKMVAAVVPFAHVLYVSMVSWDFEMTLLPSWESSMYSINHIVSVSGMYLAVLVLLLYLLDKTASFVSPPKTYLYNYLAQMMLGFTILWIYTFFAQYLIIWYANFSDETERIWRMQDGTSSAL
;
A
#
# COMPACT_ATOMS: atom_id res chain seq x y z
N MET A 1 17.51 10.56 -23.22
CA MET A 1 17.47 10.14 -21.81
C MET A 1 16.09 10.45 -21.27
N ILE A 2 15.47 9.53 -20.54
CA ILE A 2 14.15 9.74 -19.91
C ILE A 2 14.32 10.78 -18.79
N SER A 3 13.47 11.80 -18.73
CA SER A 3 13.57 12.87 -17.72
C SER A 3 13.18 12.36 -16.33
N PHE A 4 13.67 13.01 -15.27
CA PHE A 4 13.31 12.69 -13.88
C PHE A 4 11.79 12.66 -13.66
N ALA A 5 11.06 13.63 -14.24
CA ALA A 5 9.60 13.67 -14.20
C ALA A 5 8.93 12.37 -14.70
N SER A 6 9.48 11.72 -15.73
CA SER A 6 8.95 10.44 -16.21
C SER A 6 9.21 9.28 -15.25
N TRP A 7 10.32 9.30 -14.50
CA TRP A 7 10.60 8.32 -13.44
C TRP A 7 9.72 8.51 -12.21
N SER A 8 9.37 9.75 -11.88
CA SER A 8 8.39 10.06 -10.82
C SER A 8 7.00 9.50 -11.16
N VAL A 9 6.55 9.65 -12.41
CA VAL A 9 5.29 9.04 -12.88
C VAL A 9 5.35 7.52 -12.74
N LEU A 10 6.45 6.89 -13.19
CA LEU A 10 6.62 5.44 -13.06
C LEU A 10 6.62 4.97 -11.59
N THR A 11 7.17 5.78 -10.69
CA THR A 11 7.16 5.51 -9.25
C THR A 11 5.73 5.55 -8.70
N VAL A 12 4.93 6.54 -9.09
CA VAL A 12 3.51 6.61 -8.73
C VAL A 12 2.73 5.42 -9.28
N ASP A 13 2.95 5.05 -10.54
CA ASP A 13 2.30 3.88 -11.16
C ASP A 13 2.65 2.59 -10.40
N PHE A 14 3.93 2.40 -10.07
CA PHE A 14 4.37 1.28 -9.23
C PHE A 14 3.65 1.26 -7.89
N LEU A 15 3.61 2.39 -7.17
CA LEU A 15 2.95 2.47 -5.87
C LEU A 15 1.46 2.15 -5.98
N ILE A 16 0.74 2.70 -6.96
CA ILE A 16 -0.69 2.42 -7.15
C ILE A 16 -0.91 0.92 -7.42
N VAL A 17 -0.18 0.35 -8.39
CA VAL A 17 -0.34 -1.06 -8.78
C VAL A 17 0.02 -2.00 -7.62
N LEU A 18 1.12 -1.73 -6.92
CA LEU A 18 1.55 -2.48 -5.75
C LEU A 18 0.47 -2.48 -4.67
N HIS A 19 0.01 -1.30 -4.26
CA HIS A 19 -0.92 -1.20 -3.14
C HIS A 19 -2.31 -1.74 -3.48
N LEU A 20 -2.79 -1.59 -4.73
CA LEU A 20 -4.00 -2.27 -5.18
C LEU A 20 -3.87 -3.79 -5.10
N SER A 21 -2.71 -4.34 -5.45
CA SER A 21 -2.46 -5.78 -5.39
C SER A 21 -2.45 -6.33 -3.96
N LEU A 22 -1.92 -5.56 -3.01
CA LEU A 22 -1.74 -6.01 -1.62
C LEU A 22 -2.96 -5.70 -0.73
N ALA A 23 -3.56 -4.52 -0.86
CA ALA A 23 -4.61 -4.06 0.06
C ALA A 23 -5.85 -4.97 0.08
N GLY A 24 -6.16 -5.64 -1.03
CA GLY A 24 -7.26 -6.59 -1.07
C GLY A 24 -7.05 -7.87 -0.27
N VAL A 25 -5.84 -8.42 -0.32
CA VAL A 25 -5.48 -9.56 0.53
C VAL A 25 -5.44 -9.14 1.99
N ALA A 26 -4.93 -7.93 2.28
CA ALA A 26 -4.92 -7.37 3.64
C ALA A 26 -6.35 -7.17 4.19
N LEU A 27 -7.27 -6.62 3.40
CA LEU A 27 -8.68 -6.46 3.79
C LEU A 27 -9.33 -7.81 4.07
N ALA A 28 -9.19 -8.78 3.16
CA ALA A 28 -9.74 -10.12 3.35
C ALA A 28 -9.20 -10.76 4.64
N ALA A 29 -7.89 -10.72 4.87
CA ALA A 29 -7.26 -11.23 6.07
C ALA A 29 -7.75 -10.52 7.34
N LEU A 30 -7.88 -9.19 7.32
CA LEU A 30 -8.41 -8.40 8.43
C LEU A 30 -9.85 -8.82 8.78
N LEU A 31 -10.71 -9.02 7.78
CA LEU A 31 -12.08 -9.46 8.00
C LEU A 31 -12.16 -10.89 8.58
N HIS A 32 -11.22 -11.76 8.22
CA HIS A 32 -11.07 -13.06 8.85
C HIS A 32 -10.57 -12.95 10.30
N LEU A 33 -9.61 -12.06 10.56
CA LEU A 33 -9.05 -11.82 11.89
C LEU A 33 -10.10 -11.31 12.88
N VAL A 34 -10.94 -10.34 12.47
CA VAL A 34 -12.03 -9.80 13.32
C VAL A 34 -13.30 -10.65 13.29
N ASN A 35 -13.27 -11.80 12.60
CA ASN A 35 -14.40 -12.71 12.44
C ASN A 35 -15.67 -12.01 11.89
N ALA A 36 -15.50 -11.10 10.93
CA ALA A 36 -16.60 -10.37 10.30
C ALA A 36 -17.55 -11.33 9.56
N ARG A 37 -18.86 -11.23 9.80
CA ARG A 37 -19.84 -12.17 9.22
C ARG A 37 -19.92 -12.09 7.68
N TRP A 38 -19.74 -10.90 7.11
CA TRP A 38 -19.81 -10.62 5.68
C TRP A 38 -18.51 -10.93 4.91
N ARG A 39 -17.46 -11.40 5.60
CA ARG A 39 -16.16 -11.73 4.98
C ARG A 39 -16.30 -12.69 3.79
N PHE A 40 -17.22 -13.65 3.88
CA PHE A 40 -17.46 -14.64 2.84
C PHE A 40 -18.09 -14.07 1.58
N ASP A 41 -18.82 -12.95 1.70
CA ASP A 41 -19.47 -12.28 0.58
C ASP A 41 -18.44 -11.62 -0.36
N ILE A 42 -17.28 -11.20 0.17
CA ILE A 42 -16.25 -10.48 -0.61
C ILE A 42 -14.90 -11.18 -0.71
N ARG A 43 -14.65 -12.29 0.02
CA ARG A 43 -13.31 -12.90 0.14
C ARG A 43 -12.62 -13.20 -1.19
N TYR A 44 -13.37 -13.52 -2.24
CA TYR A 44 -12.81 -13.82 -3.57
C TYR A 44 -12.59 -12.58 -4.43
N ILE A 45 -13.54 -11.64 -4.41
CA ILE A 45 -13.44 -10.39 -5.16
C ILE A 45 -12.32 -9.53 -4.58
N SER A 46 -12.20 -9.53 -3.25
CA SER A 46 -11.21 -8.71 -2.56
C SER A 46 -9.78 -9.10 -2.96
N VAL A 47 -9.48 -10.40 -3.05
CA VAL A 47 -8.14 -10.87 -3.42
C VAL A 47 -7.86 -10.83 -4.94
N ALA A 48 -8.84 -10.51 -5.78
CA ALA A 48 -8.71 -10.57 -7.24
C ALA A 48 -7.63 -9.62 -7.79
N PHE A 49 -7.45 -8.46 -7.15
CA PHE A 49 -6.43 -7.48 -7.53
C PHE A 49 -4.99 -7.99 -7.33
N PHE A 50 -4.79 -9.09 -6.59
CA PHE A 50 -3.46 -9.71 -6.49
C PHE A 50 -2.94 -10.20 -7.86
N SER A 51 -3.81 -10.34 -8.87
CA SER A 51 -3.40 -10.55 -10.26
C SER A 51 -2.50 -9.45 -10.84
N LEU A 52 -2.51 -8.24 -10.26
CA LEU A 52 -1.62 -7.13 -10.61
C LEU A 52 -0.21 -7.25 -9.99
N TYR A 53 -0.01 -8.16 -9.03
CA TYR A 53 1.25 -8.31 -8.33
C TYR A 53 2.47 -8.56 -9.25
N PRO A 54 2.39 -9.39 -10.31
CA PRO A 54 3.50 -9.56 -11.25
C PRO A 54 3.86 -8.26 -11.97
N LEU A 55 2.87 -7.40 -12.27
CA LEU A 55 3.13 -6.09 -12.87
C LEU A 55 3.86 -5.18 -11.87
N ALA A 56 3.45 -5.14 -10.61
CA ALA A 56 4.17 -4.41 -9.56
C ALA A 56 5.63 -4.89 -9.43
N PHE A 57 5.86 -6.21 -9.51
CA PHE A 57 7.20 -6.78 -9.47
C PHE A 57 8.07 -6.33 -10.65
N ILE A 58 7.52 -6.34 -11.87
CA ILE A 58 8.24 -5.85 -13.07
C ILE A 58 8.55 -4.35 -12.94
N LEU A 59 7.58 -3.54 -12.51
CA LEU A 59 7.77 -2.11 -12.31
C LEU A 59 8.85 -1.82 -11.26
N LEU A 60 8.89 -2.58 -10.16
CA LEU A 60 9.96 -2.49 -9.16
C LEU A 60 11.34 -2.71 -9.80
N LEU A 61 11.50 -3.76 -10.61
CA LEU A 61 12.78 -4.05 -11.26
C LEU A 61 13.21 -2.92 -12.20
N ILE A 62 12.27 -2.30 -12.92
CA ILE A 62 12.56 -1.15 -13.79
C ILE A 62 13.04 0.05 -12.96
N LEU A 63 12.36 0.37 -11.85
CA LEU A 63 12.75 1.46 -10.95
C LEU A 63 14.14 1.22 -10.32
N LEU A 64 14.42 -0.02 -9.89
CA LEU A 64 15.73 -0.37 -9.31
C LEU A 64 16.85 -0.32 -10.35
N PHE A 65 16.59 -0.75 -11.58
CA PHE A 65 17.54 -0.61 -12.70
C PHE A 65 17.82 0.87 -13.00
N GLY A 66 16.79 1.71 -12.92
CA GLY A 66 16.89 3.17 -13.04
C GLY A 66 17.24 3.89 -11.74
N GLY A 67 17.85 3.23 -10.75
CA GLY A 67 17.95 3.75 -9.38
C GLY A 67 18.54 5.17 -9.25
N SER A 68 19.51 5.55 -10.10
CA SER A 68 20.08 6.92 -10.11
C SER A 68 19.11 8.00 -10.60
N MET A 69 18.06 7.60 -11.31
CA MET A 69 17.00 8.48 -11.81
C MET A 69 15.76 8.44 -10.91
N THR A 70 15.53 7.33 -10.20
CA THR A 70 14.41 7.18 -9.27
C THR A 70 14.69 7.84 -7.93
N PHE A 71 15.92 7.72 -7.43
CA PHE A 71 16.30 8.15 -6.08
C PHE A 71 17.25 9.36 -6.15
N PRO A 72 16.81 10.58 -5.78
CA PRO A 72 17.63 11.80 -5.89
C PRO A 72 18.94 11.79 -5.11
N TRP A 73 19.02 10.96 -4.07
CA TRP A 73 20.21 10.83 -3.22
C TRP A 73 21.30 9.93 -3.81
N VAL A 74 21.02 9.19 -4.89
CA VAL A 74 22.02 8.34 -5.53
C VAL A 74 23.02 9.24 -6.26
N GLY A 75 24.24 9.30 -5.74
CA GLY A 75 25.30 10.18 -6.25
C GLY A 75 25.39 11.53 -5.56
N SER A 76 24.62 11.77 -4.48
CA SER A 76 24.81 12.94 -3.63
C SER A 76 26.09 12.80 -2.79
N PHE A 77 26.70 13.94 -2.46
CA PHE A 77 27.86 14.02 -1.56
C PHE A 77 27.46 14.15 -0.09
N GLU A 78 26.16 14.09 0.21
CA GLU A 78 25.63 14.25 1.55
C GLU A 78 25.85 12.99 2.39
N LYS A 79 26.01 13.19 3.71
CA LYS A 79 26.15 12.07 4.64
C LYS A 79 24.77 11.46 4.91
N LEU A 80 24.44 10.41 4.16
CA LEU A 80 23.16 9.73 4.28
C LEU A 80 23.13 8.70 5.43
N PRO A 81 21.95 8.43 6.02
CA PRO A 81 21.76 7.29 6.90
C PRO A 81 22.12 5.97 6.21
N ARG A 82 22.53 4.95 6.98
CA ARG A 82 22.86 3.61 6.43
C ARG A 82 21.69 2.96 5.68
N TRP A 83 20.47 3.40 5.96
CA TRP A 83 19.27 2.96 5.26
C TRP A 83 19.30 3.32 3.77
N ASN A 84 19.86 4.48 3.41
CA ASN A 84 19.88 5.00 2.04
C ASN A 84 21.14 4.52 1.31
N ASN A 85 21.12 3.24 0.95
CA ASN A 85 22.19 2.59 0.18
C ASN A 85 21.52 1.79 -0.93
N LEU A 86 21.83 2.09 -2.20
CA LEU A 86 21.10 1.55 -3.34
C LEU A 86 21.15 0.01 -3.42
N PRO A 87 22.32 -0.66 -3.31
CA PRO A 87 22.38 -2.12 -3.20
C PRO A 87 21.53 -2.69 -2.05
N PHE A 88 21.57 -2.06 -0.87
CA PHE A 88 20.79 -2.50 0.29
C PHE A 88 19.29 -2.34 0.05
N LEU A 89 18.86 -1.19 -0.51
CA LEU A 89 17.48 -0.93 -0.89
C LEU A 89 16.99 -1.96 -1.91
N ALA A 90 17.75 -2.20 -2.97
CA ALA A 90 17.38 -3.16 -4.01
C ALA A 90 17.18 -4.57 -3.43
N VAL A 91 18.10 -5.03 -2.57
CA VAL A 91 17.98 -6.33 -1.90
C VAL A 91 16.76 -6.36 -0.97
N ARG A 92 16.55 -5.33 -0.15
CA ARG A 92 15.41 -5.30 0.78
C ARG A 92 14.08 -5.30 0.04
N GLU A 93 13.95 -4.54 -1.04
CA GLU A 93 12.70 -4.39 -1.78
C GLU A 93 12.39 -5.65 -2.58
N ILE A 94 13.38 -6.25 -3.24
CA ILE A 94 13.19 -7.51 -3.97
C ILE A 94 12.83 -8.65 -3.00
N LEU A 95 13.56 -8.79 -1.89
CA LEU A 95 13.27 -9.82 -0.90
C LEU A 95 11.95 -9.57 -0.18
N GLY A 96 11.69 -8.32 0.23
CA GLY A 96 10.45 -7.92 0.90
C GLY A 96 9.24 -8.18 0.03
N LEU A 97 9.29 -7.74 -1.24
CA LEU A 97 8.22 -7.98 -2.18
C LEU A 97 8.02 -9.49 -2.37
N ALA A 98 9.09 -10.27 -2.62
CA ALA A 98 9.00 -11.71 -2.81
C ALA A 98 8.41 -12.45 -1.59
N LEU A 99 8.84 -12.12 -0.37
CA LEU A 99 8.32 -12.73 0.86
C LEU A 99 6.84 -12.41 1.08
N VAL A 100 6.43 -11.17 0.87
CA VAL A 100 5.02 -10.77 0.94
C VAL A 100 4.20 -11.46 -0.16
N GLY A 101 4.74 -11.57 -1.38
CA GLY A 101 4.10 -12.29 -2.48
C GLY A 101 3.85 -13.76 -2.17
N LEU A 102 4.83 -14.44 -1.55
CA LEU A 102 4.69 -15.82 -1.11
C LEU A 102 3.63 -15.96 0.00
N LEU A 103 3.66 -15.07 0.99
CA LEU A 103 2.68 -15.07 2.08
C LEU A 103 1.25 -14.83 1.56
N TYR A 104 1.09 -13.89 0.64
CA TYR A 104 -0.21 -13.50 0.08
C TYR A 104 -0.72 -14.57 -0.90
N GLY A 105 0.16 -15.13 -1.73
CA GLY A 105 -0.15 -16.28 -2.56
C GLY A 105 -0.56 -17.50 -1.73
N ALA A 106 0.11 -17.75 -0.60
CA ALA A 106 -0.27 -18.79 0.34
C ALA A 106 -1.64 -18.53 0.97
N PHE A 107 -1.94 -17.28 1.37
CA PHE A 107 -3.26 -16.89 1.85
C PHE A 107 -4.36 -17.21 0.82
N ILE A 108 -4.19 -16.79 -0.43
CA ILE A 108 -5.17 -17.00 -1.51
C ILE A 108 -5.36 -18.51 -1.79
N LYS A 109 -4.25 -19.26 -1.86
CA LYS A 109 -4.30 -20.70 -2.09
C LYS A 109 -5.01 -21.43 -0.95
N LEU A 110 -4.66 -21.12 0.31
CA LEU A 110 -5.26 -21.73 1.49
C LEU A 110 -6.73 -21.32 1.65
N GLN A 111 -7.11 -20.09 1.30
CA GLN A 111 -8.51 -19.65 1.31
C GLN A 111 -9.37 -20.56 0.44
N ARG A 112 -8.89 -20.93 -0.74
CA ARG A 112 -9.63 -21.78 -1.69
C ARG A 112 -9.89 -23.20 -1.17
N ILE A 113 -8.92 -23.78 -0.46
CA ILE A 113 -8.99 -25.17 0.04
C ILE A 113 -9.37 -25.27 1.52
N SER A 114 -9.66 -24.13 2.16
CA SER A 114 -9.91 -24.05 3.60
C SER A 114 -11.10 -24.89 4.05
N ASP A 115 -12.11 -25.02 3.19
CA ASP A 115 -13.36 -25.73 3.47
C ASP A 115 -13.25 -27.27 3.28
N GLU A 116 -12.12 -27.78 2.77
CA GLU A 116 -11.93 -29.21 2.47
C GLU A 116 -11.53 -30.04 3.69
N SER A 117 -10.83 -29.46 4.66
CA SER A 117 -10.37 -30.17 5.86
C SER A 117 -10.16 -29.24 7.06
N ALA A 118 -10.29 -29.79 8.27
CA ALA A 118 -10.02 -29.04 9.50
C ALA A 118 -8.56 -28.57 9.59
N GLU A 119 -7.62 -29.34 9.04
CA GLU A 119 -6.21 -28.99 8.98
C GLU A 119 -5.97 -27.78 8.07
N ASN A 120 -6.56 -27.77 6.87
CA ASN A 120 -6.46 -26.64 5.94
C ASN A 120 -7.07 -25.36 6.53
N MET A 121 -8.21 -25.48 7.21
CA MET A 121 -8.83 -24.36 7.93
C MET A 121 -7.91 -23.79 9.02
N SER A 122 -7.24 -24.66 9.79
CA SER A 122 -6.29 -24.23 10.83
C SER A 122 -5.10 -23.47 10.23
N ARG A 123 -4.49 -24.02 9.16
CA ARG A 123 -3.39 -23.38 8.43
C ARG A 123 -3.82 -22.04 7.84
N PHE A 124 -5.01 -21.98 7.25
CA PHE A 124 -5.56 -20.74 6.72
C PHE A 124 -5.73 -19.67 7.81
N LYS A 125 -6.31 -20.02 8.97
CA LYS A 125 -6.47 -19.09 10.10
C LYS A 125 -5.14 -18.53 10.58
N MET A 126 -4.10 -19.37 10.67
CA MET A 126 -2.76 -18.93 11.06
C MET A 126 -2.20 -17.91 10.05
N VAL A 127 -2.28 -18.20 8.75
CA VAL A 127 -1.80 -17.27 7.70
C VAL A 127 -2.62 -15.99 7.70
N ALA A 128 -3.96 -16.08 7.80
CA ALA A 128 -4.85 -14.93 7.87
C ALA A 128 -4.55 -14.01 9.06
N ALA A 129 -4.10 -14.57 10.19
CA ALA A 129 -3.69 -13.78 11.35
C ALA A 129 -2.36 -13.04 11.15
N VAL A 130 -1.42 -13.61 10.38
CA VAL A 130 -0.09 -13.02 10.15
C VAL A 130 -0.11 -11.93 9.08
N VAL A 131 -0.95 -12.07 8.05
CA VAL A 131 -1.01 -11.17 6.88
C VAL A 131 -1.12 -9.68 7.27
N PRO A 132 -2.03 -9.23 8.17
CA PRO A 132 -2.14 -7.82 8.51
C PRO A 132 -0.85 -7.22 9.12
N PHE A 133 -0.12 -7.99 9.92
CA PHE A 133 1.14 -7.53 10.51
C PHE A 133 2.24 -7.41 9.46
N ALA A 134 2.38 -8.42 8.61
CA ALA A 134 3.32 -8.38 7.48
C ALA A 134 2.99 -7.22 6.52
N HIS A 135 1.69 -6.94 6.30
CA HIS A 135 1.24 -5.82 5.49
C HIS A 135 1.71 -4.48 6.03
N VAL A 136 1.47 -4.22 7.32
CA VAL A 136 1.87 -2.96 7.97
C VAL A 136 3.38 -2.76 7.90
N LEU A 137 4.17 -3.80 8.18
CA LEU A 137 5.63 -3.71 8.12
C LEU A 137 6.14 -3.43 6.70
N TYR A 138 5.64 -4.16 5.70
CA TYR A 138 6.08 -3.99 4.32
C TYR A 138 5.64 -2.65 3.72
N VAL A 139 4.38 -2.26 3.91
CA VAL A 139 3.88 -0.97 3.40
C VAL A 139 4.57 0.21 4.07
N SER A 140 4.93 0.09 5.36
CA SER A 140 5.74 1.12 6.03
C SER A 140 7.11 1.25 5.38
N MET A 141 7.77 0.13 5.11
CA MET A 141 9.08 0.10 4.44
C MET A 141 9.03 0.72 3.05
N VAL A 142 8.02 0.37 2.24
CA VAL A 142 7.81 0.93 0.90
C VAL A 142 7.59 2.44 0.96
N SER A 143 6.78 2.91 1.92
CA SER A 143 6.53 4.34 2.12
C SER A 143 7.81 5.10 2.49
N TRP A 144 8.67 4.48 3.31
CA TRP A 144 9.96 5.06 3.61
C TRP A 144 10.84 5.14 2.36
N ASP A 145 11.03 4.03 1.68
CA ASP A 145 11.97 3.91 0.57
C ASP A 145 11.56 4.75 -0.65
N PHE A 146 10.29 4.69 -1.08
CA PHE A 146 9.85 5.31 -2.32
C PHE A 146 9.30 6.73 -2.17
N GLU A 147 9.01 7.18 -0.95
CA GLU A 147 8.39 8.49 -0.74
C GLU A 147 9.11 9.36 0.28
N MET A 148 9.52 8.82 1.44
CA MET A 148 10.30 9.61 2.41
C MET A 148 11.69 9.91 1.86
N THR A 149 12.43 8.90 1.38
CA THR A 149 13.83 9.10 0.99
C THR A 149 14.01 10.02 -0.23
N LEU A 150 12.94 10.36 -0.97
CA LEU A 150 12.99 11.37 -2.03
C LEU A 150 13.51 12.73 -1.53
N LEU A 151 13.30 13.02 -0.24
CA LEU A 151 13.95 14.13 0.47
C LEU A 151 14.75 13.55 1.65
N PRO A 152 16.07 13.29 1.49
CA PRO A 152 16.84 12.50 2.46
C PRO A 152 16.99 13.11 3.85
N SER A 153 16.91 14.44 3.95
CA SER A 153 16.95 15.18 5.21
C SER A 153 15.62 15.11 6.00
N TRP A 154 14.55 14.63 5.37
CA TRP A 154 13.21 14.66 5.94
C TRP A 154 12.77 13.31 6.48
N GLU A 155 12.39 13.30 7.75
CA GLU A 155 11.91 12.11 8.45
C GLU A 155 10.58 12.39 9.16
N SER A 156 9.65 11.44 9.09
CA SER A 156 8.41 11.52 9.87
C SER A 156 7.86 10.14 10.16
N SER A 157 7.73 9.80 11.45
CA SER A 157 7.17 8.52 11.89
C SER A 157 5.68 8.36 11.56
N MET A 158 4.93 9.47 11.46
CA MET A 158 3.51 9.44 11.12
C MET A 158 3.26 9.20 9.62
N TYR A 159 4.25 9.46 8.77
CA TYR A 159 4.11 9.38 7.31
C TYR A 159 3.69 7.99 6.84
N SER A 160 4.34 6.93 7.33
CA SER A 160 3.99 5.57 6.96
C SER A 160 2.58 5.18 7.38
N ILE A 161 2.11 5.67 8.53
CA ILE A 161 0.75 5.42 9.00
C ILE A 161 -0.26 6.16 8.10
N ASN A 162 -0.01 7.42 7.77
CA ASN A 162 -0.85 8.16 6.83
C ASN A 162 -0.90 7.46 5.46
N HIS A 163 0.23 6.94 4.99
CA HIS A 163 0.31 6.18 3.75
C HIS A 163 -0.54 4.91 3.78
N ILE A 164 -0.40 4.07 4.82
CA ILE A 164 -1.21 2.85 5.00
C ILE A 164 -2.72 3.17 4.98
N VAL A 165 -3.12 4.25 5.65
CA VAL A 165 -4.52 4.71 5.70
C VAL A 165 -4.98 5.16 4.31
N SER A 166 -4.14 5.92 3.60
CA SER A 166 -4.42 6.41 2.24
C SER A 166 -4.63 5.27 1.24
N VAL A 167 -3.72 4.30 1.22
CA VAL A 167 -3.79 3.18 0.27
C VAL A 167 -4.93 2.21 0.59
N SER A 168 -5.29 2.06 1.88
CA SER A 168 -6.47 1.32 2.29
C SER A 168 -7.76 1.99 1.82
N GLY A 169 -7.85 3.32 1.94
CA GLY A 169 -8.96 4.11 1.42
C GLY A 169 -9.08 4.03 -0.10
N MET A 170 -7.95 4.16 -0.81
CA MET A 170 -7.88 3.98 -2.28
C MET A 170 -8.44 2.62 -2.70
N TYR A 171 -7.97 1.54 -2.06
CA TYR A 171 -8.43 0.19 -2.38
C TYR A 171 -9.93 0.01 -2.11
N LEU A 172 -10.46 0.51 -1.00
CA LEU A 172 -11.90 0.45 -0.71
C LEU A 172 -12.73 1.18 -1.77
N ALA A 173 -12.28 2.35 -2.23
CA ALA A 173 -12.96 3.09 -3.29
C ALA A 173 -12.98 2.30 -4.61
N VAL A 174 -11.84 1.72 -5.01
CA VAL A 174 -11.74 0.88 -6.22
C VAL A 174 -12.59 -0.39 -6.08
N LEU A 175 -12.62 -1.02 -4.90
CA LEU A 175 -13.44 -2.20 -4.63
C LEU A 175 -14.94 -1.89 -4.79
N VAL A 176 -15.42 -0.77 -4.24
CA VAL A 176 -16.82 -0.36 -4.39
C VAL A 176 -17.17 -0.09 -5.85
N LEU A 177 -16.29 0.58 -6.59
CA LEU A 177 -16.49 0.79 -8.04
C LEU A 177 -16.55 -0.53 -8.80
N LEU A 178 -15.65 -1.47 -8.50
CA LEU A 178 -15.66 -2.80 -9.10
C LEU A 178 -16.98 -3.52 -8.81
N LEU A 179 -17.43 -3.55 -7.55
CA LEU A 179 -18.70 -4.19 -7.17
C LEU A 179 -19.88 -3.57 -7.92
N TYR A 180 -19.92 -2.23 -8.02
CA TYR A 180 -20.96 -1.53 -8.76
C TYR A 180 -20.98 -1.87 -10.26
N LEU A 181 -19.81 -1.94 -10.90
CA LEU A 181 -19.71 -2.29 -12.32
C LEU A 181 -20.09 -3.77 -12.57
N LEU A 182 -19.69 -4.67 -11.68
CA LEU A 182 -20.06 -6.09 -11.77
C LEU A 182 -21.56 -6.30 -11.56
N ASP A 183 -22.18 -5.51 -10.68
CA ASP A 183 -23.63 -5.54 -10.43
C ASP A 183 -24.40 -5.04 -11.67
N LYS A 184 -23.96 -3.93 -12.25
CA LYS A 184 -24.54 -3.38 -13.49
C LYS A 184 -24.44 -4.31 -14.69
N THR A 185 -23.39 -5.13 -14.77
CA THR A 185 -23.17 -6.05 -15.88
C THR A 185 -23.82 -7.41 -15.67
N ALA A 186 -24.57 -7.61 -14.56
CA ALA A 186 -25.15 -8.89 -14.16
C ALA A 186 -24.13 -10.04 -14.12
N SER A 187 -22.86 -9.73 -13.81
CA SER A 187 -21.76 -10.70 -13.76
C SER A 187 -21.79 -11.57 -12.50
N PHE A 188 -22.64 -11.24 -11.53
CA PHE A 188 -22.77 -12.00 -10.29
C PHE A 188 -23.70 -13.21 -10.45
N VAL A 189 -23.20 -14.39 -10.06
CA VAL A 189 -24.03 -15.59 -9.89
C VAL A 189 -25.07 -15.39 -8.76
N SER A 190 -24.67 -14.66 -7.71
CA SER A 190 -25.56 -14.19 -6.65
C SER A 190 -25.21 -12.72 -6.37
N PRO A 191 -26.15 -11.78 -6.55
CA PRO A 191 -25.87 -10.37 -6.34
C PRO A 191 -25.50 -10.09 -4.87
N PRO A 192 -24.60 -9.12 -4.63
CA PRO A 192 -24.25 -8.72 -3.28
C PRO A 192 -25.48 -8.16 -2.54
N LYS A 193 -25.63 -8.54 -1.28
CA LYS A 193 -26.73 -8.05 -0.44
C LYS A 193 -26.55 -6.56 -0.16
N THR A 194 -27.65 -5.82 -0.03
CA THR A 194 -27.64 -4.35 0.19
C THR A 194 -26.83 -3.92 1.41
N TYR A 195 -26.79 -4.72 2.47
CA TYR A 195 -26.00 -4.39 3.67
C TYR A 195 -24.49 -4.29 3.38
N LEU A 196 -24.00 -4.96 2.33
CA LEU A 196 -22.57 -4.96 2.00
C LEU A 196 -22.09 -3.55 1.66
N TYR A 197 -22.86 -2.85 0.83
CA TYR A 197 -22.57 -1.47 0.46
C TYR A 197 -22.60 -0.54 1.68
N ASN A 198 -23.52 -0.77 2.63
CA ASN A 198 -23.55 0.00 3.88
C ASN A 198 -22.30 -0.22 4.73
N TYR A 199 -21.80 -1.45 4.83
CA TYR A 199 -20.56 -1.73 5.56
C TYR A 199 -19.33 -1.14 4.87
N LEU A 200 -19.25 -1.24 3.54
CA LEU A 200 -18.17 -0.61 2.78
C LEU A 200 -18.20 0.92 2.91
N ALA A 201 -19.39 1.53 2.87
CA ALA A 201 -19.55 2.98 3.09
C ALA A 201 -19.10 3.40 4.49
N GLN A 202 -19.46 2.64 5.54
CA GLN A 202 -18.99 2.89 6.91
C GLN A 202 -17.48 2.75 7.04
N MET A 203 -16.87 1.73 6.40
CA MET A 203 -15.42 1.57 6.38
C MET A 203 -14.74 2.74 5.66
N MET A 204 -15.22 3.13 4.48
CA MET A 204 -14.69 4.28 3.74
C MET A 204 -14.77 5.56 4.57
N LEU A 205 -15.92 5.82 5.21
CA LEU A 205 -16.06 6.98 6.11
C LEU A 205 -15.05 6.91 7.27
N GLY A 206 -14.88 5.74 7.88
CA GLY A 206 -13.89 5.53 8.94
C GLY A 206 -12.46 5.79 8.48
N PHE A 207 -12.07 5.27 7.32
CA PHE A 207 -10.75 5.53 6.73
C PHE A 207 -10.56 6.99 6.34
N THR A 208 -11.59 7.68 5.85
CA THR A 208 -11.52 9.12 5.55
C THR A 208 -11.30 9.95 6.82
N ILE A 209 -12.03 9.66 7.90
CA ILE A 209 -11.84 10.35 9.19
C ILE A 209 -10.43 10.07 9.74
N LEU A 210 -9.97 8.82 9.66
CA LEU A 210 -8.63 8.44 10.08
C LEU A 210 -7.54 9.08 9.21
N TRP A 211 -7.81 9.24 7.92
CA TRP A 211 -6.91 9.93 6.99
C TRP A 211 -6.77 11.40 7.37
N ILE A 212 -7.89 12.11 7.59
CA ILE A 212 -7.90 13.50 8.05
C ILE A 212 -7.12 13.62 9.35
N TYR A 213 -7.35 12.71 10.30
CA TYR A 213 -6.65 12.69 11.58
C TYR A 213 -5.14 12.54 11.40
N THR A 214 -4.67 11.51 10.67
CA THR A 214 -3.23 11.24 10.51
C THR A 214 -2.53 12.34 9.71
N PHE A 215 -3.17 12.83 8.65
CA PHE A 215 -2.66 13.94 7.84
C PHE A 215 -2.53 15.22 8.69
N PHE A 216 -3.59 15.59 9.41
CA PHE A 216 -3.60 16.79 10.23
C PHE A 216 -2.66 16.68 11.43
N ALA A 217 -2.59 15.51 12.09
CA ALA A 217 -1.67 15.29 13.20
C ALA A 217 -0.21 15.45 12.77
N GLN A 218 0.17 14.89 11.61
CA GLN A 218 1.50 15.07 11.05
C GLN A 218 1.77 16.55 10.73
N TYR A 219 0.85 17.20 10.02
CA TYR A 219 0.98 18.61 9.66
C TYR A 219 1.13 19.51 10.90
N LEU A 220 0.26 19.34 11.90
CA LEU A 220 0.21 20.16 13.10
C LEU A 220 1.52 20.09 13.89
N ILE A 221 2.09 18.89 14.06
CA ILE A 221 3.35 18.70 14.79
C ILE A 221 4.50 19.42 14.08
N ILE A 222 4.65 19.21 12.76
CA ILE A 222 5.72 19.82 11.98
C ILE A 222 5.56 21.35 11.94
N TRP A 223 4.34 21.82 11.71
CA TRP A 223 4.03 23.25 11.66
C TRP A 223 4.26 23.94 13.02
N TYR A 224 3.89 23.30 14.12
CA TYR A 224 4.02 23.87 15.46
C TYR A 224 5.47 23.93 15.93
N ALA A 225 6.27 22.88 15.69
CA ALA A 225 7.68 22.85 16.05
C ALA A 225 8.53 23.77 15.16
N ASN A 226 8.17 23.88 13.88
CA ASN A 226 8.77 24.77 12.89
C ASN A 226 10.31 24.65 12.78
N PHE A 227 10.82 23.42 12.80
CA PHE A 227 12.24 23.17 12.50
C PHE A 227 12.49 23.34 10.99
N SER A 228 13.58 24.01 10.62
CA SER A 228 13.93 24.28 9.22
C SER A 228 14.01 23.02 8.37
N ASP A 229 14.55 21.94 8.96
CA ASP A 229 14.86 20.71 8.25
C ASP A 229 13.60 19.84 7.99
N GLU A 230 12.55 20.01 8.81
CA GLU A 230 11.31 19.22 8.72
C GLU A 230 10.21 19.94 7.92
N THR A 231 10.21 21.28 7.92
CA THR A 231 9.14 22.08 7.32
C THR A 231 9.28 22.25 5.80
N GLU A 232 10.49 22.07 5.26
CA GLU A 232 10.76 22.24 3.83
C GLU A 232 9.82 21.42 2.94
N ARG A 233 9.55 20.16 3.31
CA ARG A 233 8.65 19.28 2.55
C ARG A 233 7.23 19.84 2.46
N ILE A 234 6.74 20.46 3.54
CA ILE A 234 5.40 21.06 3.60
C ILE A 234 5.35 22.33 2.76
N TRP A 235 6.35 23.21 2.89
CA TRP A 235 6.40 24.45 2.13
C TRP A 235 6.50 24.21 0.63
N ARG A 236 7.30 23.24 0.18
CA ARG A 236 7.36 22.84 -1.23
C ARG A 236 5.98 22.44 -1.80
N MET A 237 5.12 21.79 -0.99
CA MET A 237 3.75 21.44 -1.40
C MET A 237 2.81 22.65 -1.48
N GLN A 238 3.01 23.67 -0.64
CA GLN A 238 2.14 24.86 -0.58
C GLN A 238 2.55 25.95 -1.57
N ASP A 239 3.86 26.17 -1.73
CA ASP A 239 4.42 27.26 -2.52
C ASP A 239 4.54 26.93 -4.01
N GLY A 240 4.18 25.71 -4.41
CA GLY A 240 4.03 25.32 -5.82
C GLY A 240 5.34 25.15 -6.60
N THR A 241 6.49 25.10 -5.93
CA THR A 241 7.81 24.87 -6.56
C THR A 241 8.06 23.40 -6.92
N SER A 242 7.08 22.52 -6.73
CA SER A 242 7.12 21.07 -7.04
C SER A 242 7.40 20.71 -8.51
N SER A 243 7.65 21.68 -9.38
CA SER A 243 8.03 21.51 -10.79
C SER A 243 9.54 21.67 -11.07
N ALA A 244 10.37 21.91 -10.05
CA ALA A 244 11.79 22.26 -10.22
C ALA A 244 12.78 21.25 -9.61
N LEU A 245 12.53 19.96 -9.79
CA LEU A 245 13.56 18.90 -9.78
C LEU A 245 13.36 17.97 -10.98
#